data_AF-A0AAU9VZZ8-F1
#
_entry.id   AF-A0AAU9VZZ8-F1
#
_cell.length_a   1.000
_cell.length_b   1.000
_cell.length_c   1.000
_cell.angle_alpha   90.00
_cell.angle_beta   90.00
_cell.angle_gamma   90.00
#
_symmetry.space_group_name_H-M   'P 1'
#
loop_
_entity.id
_entity.type
_entity.pdbx_description
1 polymer ?
#
loop_
_entity_poly.entity_id
_entity_poly.type
_entity_poly.pdbx_seq_one_letter_code
_entity_poly.pdbx_strand_id
1 'polypeptide(L)'
;MREFLNCGYKRMTGLLLNSGHRIQQNRIRECMRRVNPEGVLLRVLELRTVRRRRYQVSGPLALWHIDGNHKLISTNNLASTVLDCFLQAVGSFGLPSRVRSDKGGENVDVALYMLSHPLHGPDRGSHIAGRSVHNQRIERLWRDLFCGCLHVYYNLFYAMERYGMLDASNEFHLFTLHFVYVPRINQTMQLFAQGHNRAPISTERGKSPLQLWISGAVSASNRGIDEFWSQGDYYGVDWDGPAPDVSLDDETPVEVPNTTNPLEPAQYSSLTNLINALRNSDEYGVDIYLEVLTFLQETATSS
;
A
#
# COMPACT_ATOMS: atom_id res chain seq x y z
N MET A 1 15.29 -5.51 -12.34
CA MET A 1 14.04 -5.44 -13.14
C MET A 1 13.12 -6.64 -12.90
N ARG A 2 13.64 -7.81 -12.47
CA ARG A 2 12.84 -8.98 -12.06
C ARG A 2 11.95 -8.73 -10.83
N GLU A 3 12.31 -7.77 -9.98
CA GLU A 3 11.49 -7.34 -8.82
C GLU A 3 10.23 -6.53 -9.19
N PHE A 4 10.03 -6.18 -10.47
CA PHE A 4 8.98 -5.26 -10.93
C PHE A 4 8.05 -5.89 -11.97
N LEU A 5 7.63 -7.15 -11.72
CA LEU A 5 6.97 -8.02 -12.70
C LEU A 5 5.72 -7.44 -13.36
N ASN A 6 4.98 -6.56 -12.70
CA ASN A 6 3.77 -5.94 -13.28
C ASN A 6 3.77 -4.40 -13.28
N CYS A 7 4.95 -3.78 -13.28
CA CYS A 7 5.08 -2.32 -13.20
C CYS A 7 4.88 -1.64 -14.56
N GLY A 8 3.87 -0.76 -14.70
CA GLY A 8 3.64 0.15 -15.85
C GLY A 8 4.86 0.98 -16.29
N TYR A 9 5.00 1.32 -17.58
CA TYR A 9 6.15 2.13 -18.06
C TYR A 9 6.29 3.49 -17.35
N LYS A 10 5.18 4.09 -16.91
CA LYS A 10 5.18 5.35 -16.14
C LYS A 10 5.74 5.15 -14.74
N ARG A 11 5.34 4.07 -14.07
CA ARG A 11 5.87 3.72 -12.74
C ARG A 11 7.34 3.31 -12.85
N MET A 12 7.73 2.58 -13.91
CA MET A 12 9.13 2.31 -14.22
C MET A 12 9.92 3.60 -14.45
N THR A 13 9.32 4.60 -15.11
CA THR A 13 9.93 5.94 -15.23
C THR A 13 10.15 6.57 -13.85
N GLY A 14 9.15 6.52 -12.97
CA GLY A 14 9.26 7.02 -11.60
C GLY A 14 10.35 6.32 -10.77
N LEU A 15 10.47 4.99 -10.90
CA LEU A 15 11.51 4.18 -10.26
C LEU A 15 12.91 4.54 -10.78
N LEU A 16 13.07 4.64 -12.10
CA LEU A 16 14.34 5.05 -12.69
C LEU A 16 14.74 6.46 -12.26
N LEU A 17 13.79 7.39 -12.19
CA LEU A 17 14.05 8.74 -11.66
C LEU A 17 14.44 8.70 -10.18
N ASN A 18 13.83 7.82 -9.37
CA ASN A 18 14.23 7.61 -7.98
C ASN A 18 15.69 7.14 -7.88
N SER A 19 16.12 6.28 -8.78
CA SER A 19 17.51 5.80 -8.90
C SER A 19 18.45 6.81 -9.60
N GLY A 20 18.00 8.03 -9.90
CA GLY A 20 18.82 9.06 -10.56
C GLY A 20 18.96 8.92 -12.08
N HIS A 21 18.23 8.00 -12.71
CA HIS A 21 18.27 7.75 -14.14
C HIS A 21 17.14 8.45 -14.90
N ARG A 22 17.51 9.39 -15.78
CA ARG A 22 16.56 10.06 -16.68
C ARG A 22 16.61 9.45 -18.08
N ILE A 23 15.67 8.56 -18.38
CA ILE A 23 15.61 7.81 -19.64
C ILE A 23 14.36 8.21 -20.44
N GLN A 24 14.48 8.30 -21.76
CA GLN A 24 13.36 8.54 -22.66
C GLN A 24 12.31 7.41 -22.56
N GLN A 25 11.03 7.76 -22.54
CA GLN A 25 9.94 6.78 -22.39
C GLN A 25 9.94 5.69 -23.46
N ASN A 26 10.30 6.03 -24.71
CA ASN A 26 10.39 5.04 -25.79
C ASN A 26 11.43 3.96 -25.48
N ARG A 27 12.61 4.35 -25.00
CA ARG A 27 13.67 3.43 -24.58
C ARG A 27 13.24 2.57 -23.40
N ILE A 28 12.53 3.14 -22.42
CA ILE A 28 11.97 2.38 -21.29
C ILE A 28 11.01 1.30 -21.82
N ARG A 29 10.07 1.66 -22.70
CA ARG A 29 9.11 0.71 -23.29
C ARG A 29 9.81 -0.41 -24.07
N GLU A 30 10.82 -0.08 -24.87
CA GLU A 30 11.61 -1.07 -25.60
C GLU A 30 12.39 -2.01 -24.68
N CYS A 31 13.04 -1.48 -23.63
CA CYS A 31 13.70 -2.30 -22.63
C CYS A 31 12.70 -3.24 -21.93
N MET A 32 11.53 -2.73 -21.56
CA MET A 32 10.51 -3.56 -20.91
C MET A 32 9.99 -4.68 -21.81
N ARG A 33 9.81 -4.42 -23.12
CA ARG A 33 9.44 -5.47 -24.09
C ARG A 33 10.50 -6.56 -24.21
N ARG A 34 11.79 -6.19 -24.09
CA ARG A 34 12.91 -7.15 -24.15
C ARG A 34 13.08 -7.96 -22.86
N VAL A 35 12.91 -7.31 -21.71
CA VAL A 35 13.20 -7.90 -20.38
C VAL A 35 11.98 -8.61 -19.77
N ASN A 36 10.77 -8.16 -20.07
CA ASN A 36 9.53 -8.71 -19.55
C ASN A 36 8.40 -8.65 -20.60
N PRO A 37 8.50 -9.41 -21.71
CA PRO A 37 7.50 -9.43 -22.76
C PRO A 37 6.13 -9.92 -22.26
N GLU A 38 6.12 -10.95 -21.40
CA GLU A 38 4.90 -11.54 -20.83
C GLU A 38 4.13 -10.53 -19.97
N GLY A 39 4.80 -9.84 -19.05
CA GLY A 39 4.18 -8.80 -18.24
C GLY A 39 3.72 -7.59 -19.07
N VAL A 40 4.38 -7.28 -20.20
CA VAL A 40 3.85 -6.29 -21.16
C VAL A 40 2.55 -6.79 -21.80
N LEU A 41 2.50 -8.04 -22.24
CA LEU A 41 1.33 -8.63 -22.89
C LEU A 41 0.14 -8.75 -21.93
N LEU A 42 0.35 -9.31 -20.73
CA LEU A 42 -0.68 -9.44 -19.69
C LEU A 42 -1.33 -8.10 -19.39
N ARG A 43 -0.53 -7.04 -19.20
CA ARG A 43 -1.08 -5.69 -19.03
C ARG A 43 -1.91 -5.24 -20.22
N VAL A 44 -1.46 -5.47 -21.45
CA VAL A 44 -2.22 -5.08 -22.65
C VAL A 44 -3.57 -5.80 -22.70
N LEU A 45 -3.63 -7.07 -22.31
CA LEU A 45 -4.87 -7.85 -22.25
C LEU A 45 -5.78 -7.42 -21.08
N GLU A 46 -5.18 -7.03 -19.96
CA GLU A 46 -5.88 -6.55 -18.76
C GLU A 46 -6.28 -5.06 -18.83
N LEU A 47 -5.78 -4.32 -19.85
CA LEU A 47 -6.10 -2.90 -20.06
C LEU A 47 -7.58 -2.73 -20.44
N ARG A 48 -8.45 -2.71 -19.43
CA ARG A 48 -9.74 -2.03 -19.54
C ARG A 48 -9.43 -0.54 -19.66
N THR A 49 -9.72 0.06 -20.81
CA THR A 49 -9.48 1.50 -21.03
C THR A 49 -10.26 2.30 -19.99
N VAL A 50 -9.58 2.74 -18.94
CA VAL A 50 -10.19 3.53 -17.87
C VAL A 50 -10.45 4.93 -18.41
N ARG A 51 -11.72 5.37 -18.37
CA ARG A 51 -12.09 6.74 -18.70
C ARG A 51 -11.30 7.70 -17.80
N ARG A 52 -10.63 8.69 -18.40
CA ARG A 52 -9.93 9.74 -17.64
C ARG A 52 -10.96 10.62 -16.94
N ARG A 53 -10.79 10.82 -15.63
CA ARG A 53 -11.75 11.52 -14.76
C ARG A 53 -11.16 12.80 -14.21
N ARG A 54 -12.02 13.77 -13.88
CA ARG A 54 -11.61 15.01 -13.20
C ARG A 54 -11.82 14.82 -11.70
N TYR A 55 -10.79 15.14 -10.94
CA TYR A 55 -10.84 15.19 -9.48
C TYR A 55 -10.09 16.44 -9.04
N GLN A 56 -10.69 17.16 -8.10
CA GLN A 56 -10.21 18.46 -7.68
C GLN A 56 -10.31 18.56 -6.15
N VAL A 57 -9.23 19.04 -5.56
CA VAL A 57 -9.12 19.45 -4.16
C VAL A 57 -8.36 20.76 -4.13
N SER A 58 -8.58 21.58 -3.09
CA SER A 58 -8.04 22.94 -3.00
C SER A 58 -6.50 23.01 -3.02
N GLY A 59 -5.83 21.90 -2.70
CA GLY A 59 -4.38 21.79 -2.76
C GLY A 59 -3.85 20.64 -1.92
N PRO A 60 -2.51 20.58 -1.72
CA PRO A 60 -1.90 19.71 -0.72
C PRO A 60 -2.54 19.90 0.65
N LEU A 61 -2.59 18.83 1.44
CA LEU A 61 -3.19 18.80 2.79
C LEU A 61 -4.69 19.15 2.85
N ALA A 62 -5.36 19.52 1.76
CA ALA A 62 -6.78 19.88 1.80
C ALA A 62 -7.69 18.68 2.16
N LEU A 63 -7.33 17.49 1.67
CA LEU A 63 -8.05 16.24 1.93
C LEU A 63 -7.11 15.05 1.80
N TRP A 64 -7.02 14.23 2.83
CA TRP A 64 -6.41 12.91 2.76
C TRP A 64 -7.51 11.86 2.64
N HIS A 65 -7.31 10.87 1.77
CA HIS A 65 -8.11 9.64 1.77
C HIS A 65 -7.28 8.58 2.46
N ILE A 66 -7.82 7.98 3.50
CA ILE A 66 -7.20 6.88 4.23
C ILE A 66 -8.11 5.66 4.17
N ASP A 67 -7.49 4.50 4.32
CA ASP A 67 -8.17 3.23 4.43
C ASP A 67 -7.26 2.25 5.14
N GLY A 68 -7.81 1.54 6.12
CA GLY A 68 -7.10 0.57 6.92
C GLY A 68 -7.16 -0.78 6.24
N ASN A 69 -6.27 -1.04 5.28
CA ASN A 69 -6.22 -2.39 4.73
C ASN A 69 -5.60 -3.35 5.74
N HIS A 70 -6.43 -4.28 6.23
CA HIS A 70 -6.11 -5.27 7.26
C HIS A 70 -4.96 -6.24 6.89
N LYS A 71 -4.38 -6.18 5.68
CA LYS A 71 -3.51 -7.25 5.14
C LYS A 71 -2.04 -6.87 4.88
N LEU A 72 -1.61 -5.63 5.12
CA LEU A 72 -0.45 -5.09 4.40
C LEU A 72 0.66 -4.42 5.21
N ILE A 73 0.34 -3.71 6.28
CA ILE A 73 1.33 -2.90 7.03
C ILE A 73 1.65 -3.52 8.39
N SER A 74 0.68 -4.26 8.94
CA SER A 74 0.75 -4.87 10.25
C SER A 74 0.13 -6.25 10.17
N THR A 75 0.51 -7.12 11.10
CA THR A 75 -0.12 -8.43 11.31
C THR A 75 -1.49 -8.30 12.02
N ASN A 76 -2.01 -7.07 12.20
CA ASN A 76 -3.28 -6.77 12.83
C ASN A 76 -3.98 -5.57 12.17
N ASN A 77 -5.24 -5.36 12.53
CA ASN A 77 -6.11 -4.26 12.08
C ASN A 77 -6.53 -3.32 13.23
N LEU A 78 -5.68 -3.14 14.24
CA LEU A 78 -6.01 -2.32 15.41
C LEU A 78 -6.09 -0.83 15.05
N ALA A 79 -7.09 -0.13 15.61
CA ALA A 79 -7.25 1.31 15.41
C ALA A 79 -6.01 2.12 15.84
N SER A 80 -5.33 1.68 16.90
CA SER A 80 -4.08 2.28 17.37
C SER A 80 -2.96 2.18 16.33
N THR A 81 -2.88 1.06 15.60
CA THR A 81 -1.86 0.86 14.56
C THR A 81 -2.11 1.79 13.36
N VAL A 82 -3.38 1.96 12.98
CA VAL A 82 -3.76 2.92 11.93
C VAL A 82 -3.47 4.35 12.37
N LEU A 83 -3.76 4.70 13.63
CA LEU A 83 -3.42 6.00 14.20
C LEU A 83 -1.92 6.26 14.20
N ASP A 84 -1.10 5.30 14.61
CA ASP A 84 0.36 5.45 14.61
C ASP A 84 0.90 5.73 13.20
N CYS A 85 0.41 5.00 12.20
CA CYS A 85 0.76 5.25 10.80
C CYS A 85 0.32 6.64 10.34
N PHE A 86 -0.88 7.06 10.75
CA PHE A 86 -1.41 8.39 10.45
C PHE A 86 -0.55 9.50 11.08
N LEU A 87 -0.15 9.36 12.34
CA LEU A 87 0.70 10.33 13.05
C LEU A 87 2.10 10.42 12.43
N GLN A 88 2.68 9.30 12.01
CA GLN A 88 3.96 9.31 11.27
C GLN A 88 3.85 10.08 9.95
N ALA A 89 2.74 9.91 9.22
CA ALA A 89 2.46 10.66 7.99
C ALA A 89 2.26 12.15 8.28
N VAL A 90 1.51 12.51 9.33
CA VAL A 90 1.35 13.90 9.79
C VAL A 90 2.70 14.52 10.14
N GLY A 91 3.59 13.79 10.82
CA GLY A 91 4.95 14.26 11.12
C GLY A 91 5.80 14.52 9.87
N SER A 92 5.57 13.77 8.79
CA SER A 92 6.34 13.87 7.54
C SER A 92 5.79 14.90 6.56
N PHE A 93 4.47 15.04 6.47
CA PHE A 93 3.79 15.84 5.43
C PHE A 93 3.00 17.03 5.99
N GLY A 94 2.78 17.09 7.30
CA GLY A 94 1.93 18.07 7.96
C GLY A 94 0.51 17.55 8.17
N LEU A 95 -0.22 18.25 9.05
CA LEU A 95 -1.58 17.91 9.43
C LEU A 95 -2.56 18.26 8.28
N PRO A 96 -3.36 17.31 7.77
CA PRO A 96 -4.36 17.61 6.76
C PRO A 96 -5.51 18.45 7.32
N SER A 97 -6.11 19.29 6.48
CA SER A 97 -7.36 20.00 6.80
C SER A 97 -8.51 19.02 7.03
N ARG A 98 -8.64 17.98 6.19
CA ARG A 98 -9.69 16.97 6.31
C ARG A 98 -9.15 15.58 6.01
N VAL A 99 -9.73 14.58 6.66
CA VAL A 99 -9.49 13.16 6.38
C VAL A 99 -10.80 12.53 5.97
N ARG A 100 -10.79 11.75 4.89
CA ARG A 100 -11.89 10.86 4.49
C ARG A 100 -11.46 9.42 4.75
N SER A 101 -12.35 8.67 5.39
CA SER A 101 -12.25 7.22 5.58
C SER A 101 -13.63 6.60 5.44
N ASP A 102 -13.68 5.27 5.42
CA ASP A 102 -14.94 4.54 5.49
C ASP A 102 -15.44 4.50 6.94
N LYS A 103 -16.36 3.59 7.25
CA LYS A 103 -16.86 3.39 8.62
C LYS A 103 -16.18 2.21 9.33
N GLY A 104 -14.99 1.80 8.87
CA GLY A 104 -14.21 0.72 9.48
C GLY A 104 -13.81 1.04 10.92
N GLY A 105 -13.84 0.01 11.77
CA GLY A 105 -13.48 0.14 13.19
C GLY A 105 -12.03 0.57 13.39
N GLU A 106 -11.15 0.22 12.45
CA GLU A 106 -9.74 0.60 12.46
C GLU A 106 -9.49 2.11 12.22
N ASN A 107 -10.48 2.83 11.67
CA ASN A 107 -10.36 4.27 11.40
C ASN A 107 -10.86 5.15 12.57
N VAL A 108 -11.40 4.54 13.64
CA VAL A 108 -12.03 5.25 14.77
C VAL A 108 -11.04 6.17 15.48
N ASP A 109 -9.82 5.71 15.76
CA ASP A 109 -8.83 6.51 16.48
C ASP A 109 -8.34 7.72 15.67
N VAL A 110 -8.23 7.58 14.35
CA VAL A 110 -7.91 8.71 13.46
C VAL A 110 -9.07 9.71 13.41
N ALA A 111 -10.31 9.23 13.37
CA ALA A 111 -11.48 10.10 13.41
C ALA A 111 -11.52 10.90 14.72
N LEU A 112 -11.31 10.24 15.87
CA LEU A 112 -11.24 10.88 17.18
C LEU A 112 -10.11 11.90 17.25
N TYR A 113 -8.92 11.56 16.75
CA TYR A 113 -7.78 12.48 16.69
C TYR A 113 -8.13 13.74 15.88
N MET A 114 -8.68 13.59 14.67
CA MET A 114 -9.00 14.73 13.79
C MET A 114 -10.12 15.62 14.33
N LEU A 115 -11.10 15.06 15.04
CA LEU A 115 -12.23 15.79 15.62
C LEU A 115 -11.85 16.50 16.93
N SER A 116 -10.90 15.96 17.69
CA SER A 116 -10.44 16.53 18.96
C SER A 116 -9.21 17.45 18.82
N HIS A 117 -8.61 17.53 17.62
CA HIS A 117 -7.37 18.27 17.42
C HIS A 117 -7.55 19.79 17.66
N PRO A 118 -6.68 20.44 18.48
CA PRO A 118 -6.82 21.86 18.82
C PRO A 118 -6.85 22.81 17.63
N LEU A 119 -6.15 22.47 16.54
CA LEU A 119 -6.10 23.26 15.29
C LEU A 119 -7.34 23.10 14.40
N HIS A 120 -8.26 22.22 14.75
CA HIS A 120 -9.40 21.88 13.91
C HIS A 120 -10.74 22.19 14.57
N GLY A 121 -10.82 22.17 15.90
CA GLY A 121 -12.01 22.52 16.66
C GLY A 121 -13.19 21.56 16.44
N PRO A 122 -14.18 21.58 17.34
CA PRO A 122 -15.41 20.81 17.17
C PRO A 122 -16.21 21.30 15.94
N ASP A 123 -16.95 20.40 15.29
CA ASP A 123 -17.92 20.69 14.23
C ASP A 123 -17.40 21.29 12.90
N ARG A 124 -16.07 21.33 12.70
CA ARG A 124 -15.46 21.78 11.42
C ARG A 124 -15.67 20.79 10.24
N GLY A 125 -16.05 19.55 10.53
CA GLY A 125 -16.06 18.47 9.53
C GLY A 125 -14.65 18.05 9.11
N SER A 126 -13.73 17.97 10.08
CA SER A 126 -12.32 17.58 9.86
C SER A 126 -12.14 16.09 9.56
N HIS A 127 -13.15 15.28 9.86
CA HIS A 127 -13.26 13.89 9.43
C HIS A 127 -14.55 13.69 8.63
N ILE A 128 -14.44 13.06 7.45
CA ILE A 128 -15.54 12.73 6.56
C ILE A 128 -15.67 11.20 6.54
N ALA A 129 -16.66 10.65 7.23
CA ALA A 129 -16.95 9.23 7.21
C ALA A 129 -18.01 8.92 6.13
N GLY A 130 -17.61 8.26 5.05
CA GLY A 130 -18.48 7.89 3.94
C GLY A 130 -18.73 6.39 3.85
N ARG A 131 -19.66 5.97 2.98
CA ARG A 131 -19.67 4.58 2.49
C ARG A 131 -18.39 4.32 1.69
N SER A 132 -17.88 3.09 1.70
CA SER A 132 -16.70 2.66 0.91
C SER A 132 -16.77 3.10 -0.56
N VAL A 133 -17.98 3.11 -1.14
CA VAL A 133 -18.27 3.60 -2.51
C VAL A 133 -17.83 5.05 -2.79
N HIS A 134 -17.57 5.85 -1.75
CA HIS A 134 -17.11 7.23 -1.85
C HIS A 134 -15.59 7.39 -1.66
N ASN A 135 -14.87 6.35 -1.22
CA ASN A 135 -13.41 6.32 -1.01
C ASN A 135 -12.64 5.93 -2.27
N GLN A 136 -13.17 6.19 -3.44
CA GLN A 136 -12.67 5.59 -4.69
C GLN A 136 -11.21 5.92 -5.04
N ARG A 137 -10.65 6.98 -4.46
CA ARG A 137 -9.23 7.34 -4.62
C ARG A 137 -8.32 6.33 -3.95
N ILE A 138 -8.67 5.91 -2.72
CA ILE A 138 -7.92 4.86 -2.01
C ILE A 138 -8.14 3.51 -2.68
N GLU A 139 -9.37 3.20 -3.12
CA GLU A 139 -9.70 1.99 -3.87
C GLU A 139 -8.93 1.88 -5.20
N ARG A 140 -8.73 3.01 -5.88
CA ARG A 140 -7.92 3.03 -7.10
C ARG A 140 -6.45 2.77 -6.77
N LEU A 141 -5.94 3.39 -5.71
CA LEU A 141 -4.57 3.15 -5.25
C LEU A 141 -4.37 1.68 -4.86
N TRP A 142 -5.34 1.07 -4.17
CA TRP A 142 -5.33 -0.34 -3.79
C TRP A 142 -5.26 -1.26 -4.99
N ARG A 143 -6.10 -1.06 -6.02
CA ARG A 143 -6.00 -1.86 -7.24
C ARG A 143 -4.64 -1.72 -7.91
N ASP A 144 -4.10 -0.51 -7.97
CA ASP A 144 -2.78 -0.26 -8.55
C ASP A 144 -1.65 -0.92 -7.73
N LEU A 145 -1.77 -0.97 -6.40
CA LEU A 145 -0.86 -1.63 -5.45
C LEU A 145 -0.97 -3.15 -5.55
N PHE A 146 -2.18 -3.70 -5.54
CA PHE A 146 -2.43 -5.12 -5.67
C PHE A 146 -1.84 -5.65 -6.98
N CYS A 147 -2.25 -5.06 -8.12
CA CYS A 147 -1.73 -5.47 -9.42
C CYS A 147 -0.22 -5.28 -9.53
N GLY A 148 0.32 -4.22 -8.91
CA GLY A 148 1.72 -3.84 -9.03
C GLY A 148 2.69 -4.58 -8.11
N CYS A 149 2.22 -5.09 -6.96
CA CYS A 149 3.06 -5.59 -5.88
C CYS A 149 2.52 -6.88 -5.28
N LEU A 150 1.25 -6.91 -4.90
CA LEU A 150 0.71 -7.98 -4.04
C LEU A 150 0.26 -9.21 -4.81
N HIS A 151 -0.11 -9.04 -6.08
CA HIS A 151 -0.63 -10.12 -6.91
C HIS A 151 0.36 -11.30 -7.03
N VAL A 152 1.67 -11.02 -7.04
CA VAL A 152 2.70 -12.07 -7.08
C VAL A 152 2.66 -12.90 -5.79
N TYR A 153 2.63 -12.26 -4.63
CA TYR A 153 2.57 -12.95 -3.33
C TYR A 153 1.23 -13.67 -3.13
N TYR A 154 0.13 -13.06 -3.57
CA TYR A 154 -1.19 -13.69 -3.57
C TYR A 154 -1.16 -15.03 -4.32
N ASN A 155 -0.74 -15.02 -5.59
CA ASN A 155 -0.66 -16.26 -6.38
C ASN A 155 0.35 -17.26 -5.81
N LEU A 156 1.47 -16.76 -5.26
CA LEU A 156 2.50 -17.60 -4.66
C LEU A 156 1.96 -18.36 -3.46
N PHE A 157 1.26 -17.70 -2.54
CA PHE A 157 0.72 -18.36 -1.34
C PHE A 157 -0.36 -19.39 -1.69
N TYR A 158 -1.25 -19.08 -2.63
CA TYR A 158 -2.21 -20.08 -3.14
C TYR A 158 -1.52 -21.27 -3.80
N ALA A 159 -0.42 -21.05 -4.53
CA ALA A 159 0.36 -22.14 -5.10
C ALA A 159 1.03 -22.99 -4.01
N MET A 160 1.66 -22.36 -3.02
CA MET A 160 2.29 -23.04 -1.89
C MET A 160 1.29 -23.89 -1.11
N GLU A 161 0.08 -23.38 -0.84
CA GLU A 161 -0.99 -24.13 -0.17
C GLU A 161 -1.45 -25.31 -1.04
N ARG A 162 -1.69 -25.08 -2.33
CA ARG A 162 -2.11 -26.14 -3.28
C ARG A 162 -1.11 -27.28 -3.39
N TYR A 163 0.19 -26.99 -3.30
CA TYR A 163 1.26 -28.00 -3.35
C TYR A 163 1.61 -28.58 -1.96
N GLY A 164 0.90 -28.19 -0.90
CA GLY A 164 1.12 -28.69 0.46
C GLY A 164 2.38 -28.15 1.14
N MET A 165 2.95 -27.06 0.63
CA MET A 165 4.11 -26.39 1.24
C MET A 165 3.69 -25.44 2.38
N LEU A 166 2.49 -24.85 2.27
CA LEU A 166 1.92 -23.93 3.24
C LEU A 166 0.67 -24.54 3.85
N ASP A 167 0.64 -24.68 5.17
CA ASP A 167 -0.56 -25.01 5.93
C ASP A 167 -0.99 -23.78 6.74
N ALA A 168 -2.08 -23.13 6.32
CA ALA A 168 -2.61 -21.94 6.98
C ALA A 168 -3.20 -22.22 8.37
N SER A 169 -3.42 -23.49 8.74
CA SER A 169 -3.87 -23.88 10.07
C SER A 169 -2.72 -24.11 11.06
N ASN A 170 -1.47 -24.11 10.59
CA ASN A 170 -0.29 -24.39 11.39
C ASN A 170 0.46 -23.11 11.79
N GLU A 171 0.63 -22.89 13.10
CA GLU A 171 1.27 -21.69 13.64
C GLU A 171 2.74 -21.53 13.20
N PHE A 172 3.50 -22.61 13.01
CA PHE A 172 4.87 -22.53 12.50
C PHE A 172 4.89 -22.06 11.05
N HIS A 173 3.95 -22.54 10.24
CA HIS A 173 3.86 -22.10 8.85
C HIS A 173 3.46 -20.62 8.76
N LEU A 174 2.52 -20.16 9.59
CA LEU A 174 2.12 -18.75 9.67
C LEU A 174 3.27 -17.85 10.15
N PHE A 175 3.97 -18.25 11.21
CA PHE A 175 5.14 -17.51 11.71
C PHE A 175 6.23 -17.44 10.64
N THR A 176 6.58 -18.55 10.00
CA THR A 176 7.58 -18.57 8.92
C THR A 176 7.16 -17.69 7.75
N LEU A 177 5.88 -17.72 7.36
CA LEU A 177 5.35 -16.87 6.31
C LEU A 177 5.51 -15.39 6.67
N HIS A 178 5.18 -15.01 7.91
CA HIS A 178 5.37 -13.64 8.40
C HIS A 178 6.84 -13.23 8.44
N PHE A 179 7.71 -14.07 9.00
CA PHE A 179 9.15 -13.80 9.10
C PHE A 179 9.79 -13.52 7.73
N VAL A 180 9.45 -14.32 6.72
CA VAL A 180 10.04 -14.19 5.38
C VAL A 180 9.37 -13.11 4.56
N TYR A 181 8.03 -13.10 4.49
CA TYR A 181 7.32 -12.31 3.49
C TYR A 181 6.90 -10.93 3.96
N VAL A 182 6.72 -10.67 5.26
CA VAL A 182 6.41 -9.30 5.74
C VAL A 182 7.54 -8.31 5.37
N PRO A 183 8.83 -8.60 5.64
CA PRO A 183 9.91 -7.70 5.21
C PRO A 183 9.97 -7.49 3.69
N ARG A 184 9.78 -8.56 2.91
CA ARG A 184 9.81 -8.52 1.44
C ARG A 184 8.68 -7.69 0.84
N ILE A 185 7.46 -7.91 1.34
CA ILE A 185 6.27 -7.17 0.95
C ILE A 185 6.46 -5.69 1.30
N ASN A 186 6.92 -5.38 2.50
CA ASN A 186 7.21 -4.01 2.93
C ASN A 186 8.26 -3.32 2.03
N GLN A 187 9.35 -4.00 1.69
CA GLN A 187 10.35 -3.47 0.75
C GLN A 187 9.74 -3.18 -0.63
N THR A 188 8.91 -4.10 -1.13
CA THR A 188 8.22 -3.95 -2.41
C THR A 188 7.23 -2.77 -2.39
N MET A 189 6.52 -2.57 -1.28
CA MET A 189 5.62 -1.43 -1.07
C MET A 189 6.36 -0.10 -1.01
N GLN A 190 7.51 -0.04 -0.35
CA GLN A 190 8.35 1.15 -0.32
C GLN A 190 8.79 1.55 -1.73
N LEU A 191 9.25 0.58 -2.52
CA LEU A 191 9.61 0.81 -3.93
C LEU A 191 8.40 1.28 -4.75
N PHE A 192 7.24 0.67 -4.53
CA PHE A 192 6.00 1.10 -5.17
C PHE A 192 5.67 2.56 -4.85
N ALA A 193 5.71 2.95 -3.57
CA ALA A 193 5.41 4.30 -3.14
C ALA A 193 6.40 5.30 -3.76
N GLN A 194 7.70 4.99 -3.74
CA GLN A 194 8.74 5.81 -4.36
C GLN A 194 8.52 5.99 -5.87
N GLY A 195 8.20 4.91 -6.57
CA GLY A 195 7.90 4.91 -8.00
C GLY A 195 6.61 5.64 -8.33
N HIS A 196 5.56 5.46 -7.52
CA HIS A 196 4.27 6.11 -7.67
C HIS A 196 4.40 7.64 -7.53
N ASN A 197 5.06 8.11 -6.47
CA ASN A 197 5.21 9.53 -6.16
C ASN A 197 6.04 10.30 -7.21
N ARG A 198 6.90 9.60 -7.96
CA ARG A 198 7.73 10.18 -9.03
C ARG A 198 7.20 9.90 -10.44
N ALA A 199 6.20 9.03 -10.58
CA ALA A 199 5.64 8.71 -11.88
C ALA A 199 4.85 9.89 -12.47
N PRO A 200 5.01 10.20 -13.77
CA PRO A 200 4.28 11.30 -14.40
C PRO A 200 2.80 10.96 -14.60
N ILE A 201 1.91 11.88 -14.20
CA ILE A 201 0.46 11.75 -14.40
C ILE A 201 0.05 12.48 -15.69
N SER A 202 -0.65 11.79 -16.58
CA SER A 202 -1.02 12.38 -17.88
C SER A 202 -2.06 13.50 -17.79
N THR A 203 -3.02 13.40 -16.87
CA THR A 203 -4.03 14.45 -16.66
C THR A 203 -3.41 15.73 -16.10
N GLU A 204 -2.29 15.60 -15.40
CA GLU A 204 -1.54 16.71 -14.79
C GLU A 204 -0.36 17.17 -15.65
N ARG A 205 -0.50 17.05 -16.98
CA ARG A 205 0.50 17.47 -17.98
C ARG A 205 1.89 16.86 -17.73
N GLY A 206 1.94 15.65 -17.19
CA GLY A 206 3.18 14.92 -16.93
C GLY A 206 3.84 15.23 -15.59
N LYS A 207 3.24 16.08 -14.74
CA LYS A 207 3.73 16.28 -13.37
C LYS A 207 3.53 15.02 -12.53
N SER A 208 4.49 14.72 -11.66
CA SER A 208 4.35 13.64 -10.68
C SER A 208 3.61 14.10 -9.41
N PRO A 209 3.05 13.18 -8.60
CA PRO A 209 2.48 13.52 -7.29
C PRO A 209 3.42 14.39 -6.44
N LEU A 210 4.71 14.03 -6.38
CA LEU A 210 5.71 14.79 -5.65
C LEU A 210 5.91 16.21 -6.20
N GLN A 211 5.90 16.40 -7.52
CA GLN A 211 6.00 17.73 -8.12
C GLN A 211 4.75 18.57 -7.84
N LEU A 212 3.57 17.95 -7.86
CA LEU A 212 2.31 18.60 -7.51
C LEU A 212 2.31 19.02 -6.05
N TRP A 213 2.75 18.14 -5.14
CA TRP A 213 2.94 18.42 -3.72
C TRP A 213 3.84 19.63 -3.50
N ILE A 214 5.06 19.62 -4.05
CA ILE A 214 6.02 20.73 -3.90
C ILE A 214 5.43 22.03 -4.45
N SER A 215 4.84 21.99 -5.65
CA SER A 215 4.27 23.20 -6.26
C SER A 215 3.09 23.77 -5.48
N GLY A 216 2.25 22.91 -4.89
CA GLY A 216 1.12 23.31 -4.09
C GLY A 216 1.52 23.82 -2.70
N ALA A 217 2.53 23.22 -2.07
CA ALA A 217 3.05 23.66 -0.79
C ALA A 217 3.65 25.09 -0.88
N VAL A 218 4.41 25.36 -1.94
CA VAL A 218 4.93 26.72 -2.23
C VAL A 218 3.78 27.72 -2.47
N SER A 219 2.72 27.29 -3.14
CA SER A 219 1.57 28.15 -3.43
C SER A 219 0.72 28.43 -2.19
N ALA A 220 0.57 27.44 -1.30
CA ALA A 220 -0.21 27.55 -0.06
C ALA A 220 0.49 28.39 1.01
N SER A 221 1.82 28.38 1.07
CA SER A 221 2.57 29.31 1.94
C SER A 221 2.30 30.78 1.62
N ASN A 222 1.83 31.09 0.41
CA ASN A 222 1.52 32.45 -0.05
C ASN A 222 0.04 32.82 0.10
N ARG A 223 -0.84 31.88 0.43
CA ARG A 223 -2.28 32.10 0.61
C ARG A 223 -2.68 31.38 1.88
N GLY A 224 -2.81 32.09 2.99
CA GLY A 224 -3.29 31.51 4.25
C GLY A 224 -4.49 30.60 3.97
N ILE A 225 -4.40 29.33 4.38
CA ILE A 225 -5.36 28.29 4.04
C ILE A 225 -6.60 28.48 4.92
N ASP A 226 -7.37 29.53 4.63
CA ASP A 226 -8.71 29.74 5.14
C ASP A 226 -9.66 29.79 3.94
N GLU A 227 -10.04 28.60 3.45
CA GLU A 227 -11.24 28.48 2.64
C GLU A 227 -12.21 27.53 3.33
N PHE A 228 -13.20 28.16 3.97
CA PHE A 228 -14.44 27.56 4.44
C PHE A 228 -15.26 27.06 3.23
N TRP A 229 -15.02 25.81 2.82
CA TRP A 229 -15.89 25.12 1.87
C TRP A 229 -17.02 24.42 2.62
N SER A 230 -18.24 24.92 2.43
CA SER A 230 -19.53 24.38 2.92
C SER A 230 -19.95 23.06 2.22
N GLN A 231 -19.03 22.32 1.63
CA GLN A 231 -19.35 20.99 1.09
C GLN A 231 -19.15 19.99 2.22
N GLY A 232 -20.25 19.54 2.82
CA GLY A 232 -20.27 18.51 3.88
C GLY A 232 -19.73 17.16 3.40
N ASP A 233 -20.46 16.07 3.65
CA ASP A 233 -19.95 14.70 3.45
C ASP A 233 -19.47 14.35 2.02
N TYR A 234 -19.81 15.18 1.03
CA TYR A 234 -19.50 14.98 -0.40
C TYR A 234 -18.19 15.62 -0.89
N TYR A 235 -17.46 16.39 -0.08
CA TYR A 235 -16.24 17.09 -0.53
C TYR A 235 -15.14 16.13 -0.99
N GLY A 236 -14.76 16.13 -2.28
CA GLY A 236 -13.76 15.21 -2.81
C GLY A 236 -14.26 13.80 -3.10
N VAL A 237 -15.58 13.60 -3.24
CA VAL A 237 -16.14 12.38 -3.85
C VAL A 237 -15.89 12.42 -5.36
N ASP A 238 -15.38 11.31 -5.91
CA ASP A 238 -15.22 11.13 -7.36
C ASP A 238 -16.51 10.49 -7.92
N TRP A 239 -17.52 11.27 -8.26
CA TRP A 239 -18.82 10.70 -8.70
C TRP A 239 -18.74 9.83 -9.95
N ASP A 240 -17.70 10.04 -10.75
CA ASP A 240 -17.46 9.25 -11.96
C ASP A 240 -16.64 7.99 -11.70
N GLY A 241 -16.11 7.77 -10.48
CA GLY A 241 -15.17 6.69 -10.24
C GLY A 241 -15.79 5.29 -10.25
N PRO A 242 -14.95 4.24 -10.16
CA PRO A 242 -15.46 2.87 -10.23
C PRO A 242 -16.26 2.60 -8.95
N ALA A 243 -17.44 1.99 -9.11
CA ALA A 243 -18.09 1.38 -7.96
C ALA A 243 -17.11 0.38 -7.33
N PRO A 244 -17.07 0.27 -5.99
CA PRO A 244 -16.34 -0.81 -5.33
C PRO A 244 -16.85 -2.14 -5.89
N ASP A 245 -15.92 -3.09 -5.97
CA ASP A 245 -16.24 -4.39 -6.51
C ASP A 245 -17.08 -5.14 -5.47
N VAL A 246 -18.40 -5.14 -5.64
CA VAL A 246 -19.38 -5.84 -4.80
C VAL A 246 -19.10 -7.34 -4.69
N SER A 247 -18.18 -7.90 -5.49
CA SER A 247 -17.77 -9.31 -5.39
C SER A 247 -16.63 -9.56 -4.39
N LEU A 248 -16.04 -8.51 -3.82
CA LEU A 248 -15.02 -8.57 -2.76
C LEU A 248 -15.54 -8.05 -1.40
N ASP A 249 -16.75 -7.48 -1.37
CA ASP A 249 -17.45 -6.98 -0.19
C ASP A 249 -18.22 -8.10 0.55
N ASP A 250 -17.59 -9.25 0.80
CA ASP A 250 -18.07 -10.09 1.91
C ASP A 250 -17.67 -9.35 3.21
N GLU A 251 -18.55 -8.45 3.67
CA GLU A 251 -18.48 -7.65 4.90
C GLU A 251 -18.52 -8.50 6.18
N THR A 252 -17.80 -9.63 6.20
CA THR A 252 -17.45 -10.28 7.44
C THR A 252 -16.17 -9.62 7.94
N PRO A 253 -16.16 -9.06 9.16
CA PRO A 253 -14.92 -8.63 9.79
C PRO A 253 -13.99 -9.84 9.84
N VAL A 254 -12.96 -9.85 9.00
CA VAL A 254 -11.94 -10.89 9.06
C VAL A 254 -11.05 -10.53 10.25
N GLU A 255 -11.31 -11.14 11.40
CA GLU A 255 -10.35 -11.10 12.50
C GLU A 255 -9.11 -11.86 12.04
N VAL A 256 -8.03 -11.12 11.78
CA VAL A 256 -6.72 -11.70 11.50
C VAL A 256 -6.18 -12.23 12.83
N PRO A 257 -5.99 -13.55 12.99
CA PRO A 257 -5.47 -14.09 14.23
C PRO A 257 -4.06 -13.57 14.48
N ASN A 258 -3.77 -13.20 15.73
CA ASN A 258 -2.42 -12.81 16.11
C ASN A 258 -1.47 -14.01 15.98
N THR A 259 -0.51 -13.92 15.07
CA THR A 259 0.57 -14.91 14.98
C THR A 259 1.61 -14.63 16.05
N THR A 260 1.74 -15.52 17.01
CA THR A 260 2.73 -15.42 18.09
C THR A 260 4.06 -16.00 17.62
N ASN A 261 5.18 -15.43 18.08
CA ASN A 261 6.49 -16.02 17.86
C ASN A 261 6.62 -17.32 18.68
N PRO A 262 6.79 -18.49 18.04
CA PRO A 262 6.90 -19.77 18.75
C PRO A 262 8.28 -20.00 19.39
N LEU A 263 9.26 -19.13 19.11
CA LEU A 263 10.64 -19.29 19.55
C LEU A 263 10.96 -18.50 20.82
N GLU A 264 11.77 -19.09 21.69
CA GLU A 264 12.41 -18.38 22.80
C GLU A 264 13.35 -17.28 22.27
N PRO A 265 13.61 -16.20 23.04
CA PRO A 265 14.42 -15.07 22.58
C PRO A 265 15.81 -15.45 22.06
N ALA A 266 16.46 -16.47 22.65
CA ALA A 266 17.76 -16.96 22.21
C ALA A 266 17.68 -17.72 20.86
N GLN A 267 16.63 -18.52 20.66
CA GLN A 267 16.38 -19.24 19.41
C GLN A 267 16.03 -18.26 18.29
N TYR A 268 15.19 -17.26 18.59
CA TYR A 268 14.86 -16.20 17.64
C TYR A 268 16.09 -15.38 17.23
N SER A 269 16.96 -15.05 18.19
CA SER A 269 18.23 -14.37 17.89
C SER A 269 19.11 -15.22 16.97
N SER A 270 19.18 -16.53 17.21
CA SER A 270 19.92 -17.48 16.36
C SER A 270 19.35 -17.53 14.94
N LEU A 271 18.02 -17.60 14.81
CA LEU A 271 17.32 -17.56 13.52
C LEU A 271 17.67 -16.29 12.74
N THR A 272 17.56 -15.12 13.37
CA THR A 272 17.82 -13.83 12.71
C THR A 272 19.27 -13.63 12.30
N ASN A 273 20.22 -14.26 13.00
CA ASN A 273 21.64 -14.23 12.65
C ASN A 273 21.97 -15.18 11.49
N LEU A 274 21.27 -16.31 11.40
CA LEU A 274 21.51 -17.34 10.40
C LEU A 274 20.81 -17.03 9.07
N ILE A 275 19.54 -16.63 9.13
CA ILE A 275 18.67 -16.51 7.96
C ILE A 275 18.27 -15.06 7.73
N ASN A 276 18.75 -14.49 6.63
CA ASN A 276 18.33 -13.18 6.17
C ASN A 276 17.08 -13.29 5.28
N ALA A 277 15.92 -12.89 5.82
CA ALA A 277 14.65 -12.86 5.11
C ALA A 277 14.67 -12.06 3.79
N LEU A 278 15.57 -11.06 3.64
CA LEU A 278 15.70 -10.22 2.45
C LEU A 278 16.80 -10.68 1.47
N ARG A 279 17.43 -11.84 1.67
CA ARG A 279 18.46 -12.33 0.73
C ARG A 279 17.86 -12.57 -0.67
N ASN A 280 18.66 -12.47 -1.72
CA ASN A 280 18.15 -12.76 -3.07
C ASN A 280 17.65 -14.20 -3.19
N SER A 281 16.53 -14.39 -3.88
CA SER A 281 15.93 -15.69 -4.16
C SER A 281 15.40 -15.72 -5.59
N ASP A 282 15.71 -16.80 -6.31
CA ASP A 282 15.16 -17.05 -7.65
C ASP A 282 13.76 -17.68 -7.59
N GLU A 283 13.31 -18.10 -6.40
CA GLU A 283 12.01 -18.75 -6.14
C GLU A 283 11.08 -17.85 -5.33
N TYR A 284 11.19 -16.54 -5.49
CA TYR A 284 10.35 -15.55 -4.80
C TYR A 284 10.40 -15.59 -3.26
N GLY A 285 11.38 -16.28 -2.67
CA GLY A 285 11.54 -16.48 -1.23
C GLY A 285 11.03 -17.82 -0.70
N VAL A 286 10.57 -18.74 -1.57
CA VAL A 286 10.13 -20.09 -1.16
C VAL A 286 11.28 -20.90 -0.56
N ASP A 287 12.47 -20.81 -1.13
CA ASP A 287 13.70 -21.43 -0.59
C ASP A 287 13.97 -20.99 0.86
N ILE A 288 13.83 -19.69 1.15
CA ILE A 288 14.03 -19.12 2.48
C ILE A 288 12.92 -19.57 3.43
N TYR A 289 11.68 -19.58 2.95
CA TYR A 289 10.53 -20.09 3.70
C TYR A 289 10.77 -21.53 4.16
N LEU A 290 11.22 -22.41 3.27
CA LEU A 290 11.47 -23.81 3.61
C LEU A 290 12.65 -23.96 4.60
N GLU A 291 13.70 -23.15 4.45
CA GLU A 291 14.85 -23.16 5.37
C GLU A 291 14.44 -22.74 6.79
N VAL A 292 13.66 -21.67 6.92
CA VAL A 292 13.14 -21.22 8.22
C VAL A 292 12.19 -22.26 8.83
N LEU A 293 11.31 -22.86 8.02
CA LEU A 293 10.40 -23.90 8.49
C LEU A 293 11.17 -25.12 9.02
N THR A 294 12.22 -25.52 8.31
CA THR A 294 13.10 -26.62 8.73
C THR A 294 13.78 -26.29 10.06
N PHE A 295 14.31 -25.07 10.21
CA PHE A 295 14.91 -24.62 11.47
C PHE A 295 13.93 -24.71 12.65
N LEU A 296 12.66 -24.30 12.46
CA LEU A 296 11.62 -24.38 13.50
C LEU A 296 11.30 -25.83 13.89
N GLN A 297 11.21 -26.71 12.89
CA GLN A 297 10.93 -28.13 13.13
C GLN A 297 12.07 -28.79 13.90
N GLU A 298 13.33 -28.50 13.55
CA GLU A 298 14.51 -29.02 14.25
C GLU A 298 14.59 -28.52 15.71
N THR A 299 14.30 -27.23 15.94
CA THR A 299 14.28 -26.67 17.30
C THR A 299 13.14 -27.23 18.15
N ALA A 300 11.96 -27.48 17.56
CA ALA A 300 10.84 -28.12 18.24
C ALA A 300 11.14 -29.59 18.61
N THR A 301 11.87 -30.33 17.78
CA THR A 301 12.26 -31.73 18.11
C THR A 301 13.39 -31.83 19.14
N SER A 302 14.14 -30.75 19.34
CA SER A 302 15.28 -30.70 20.28
C SER A 302 14.91 -30.18 21.67
N SER A 303 13.65 -29.77 21.88
CA SER A 303 13.08 -29.25 23.13
C SER A 303 12.24 -30.33 23.82
#